data_AF-A0A5R2NVS7-F1
#
_entry.id   AF-A0A5R2NVS7-F1
#
_cell.length_a   1.000
_cell.length_b   1.000
_cell.length_c   1.000
_cell.angle_alpha   90.00
_cell.angle_beta   90.00
_cell.angle_gamma   90.00
#
_symmetry.space_group_name_H-M   'P 1'
#
loop_
_entity.id
_entity.type
_entity.pdbx_description
1 polymer ?
#
loop_
_entity_poly.entity_id
_entity_poly.type
_entity_poly.pdbx_seq_one_letter_code
_entity_poly.pdbx_strand_id
1 'polypeptide(L)'
;MRKSVAKLHLIAICCLSAAAARADAQGSYVPCDNGLRCVMAPCPSTSALDLASGKIIKGVSVDTDGLPQQDKALDLEDKLYAGKLVVAGTIENRPHSFNGKQYHLPTLVATGIERAAKDSERGHCSAH
;
A
#
# COMPACT_ATOMS: atom_id res chain seq x y z
N MET A 1 -65.40 9.35 -34.40
CA MET A 1 -65.42 9.05 -32.95
C MET A 1 -64.11 8.37 -32.57
N ARG A 2 -63.42 8.92 -31.57
CA ARG A 2 -62.06 8.57 -31.12
C ARG A 2 -62.03 7.20 -30.45
N LYS A 3 -60.99 6.40 -30.72
CA LYS A 3 -60.47 5.40 -29.77
C LYS A 3 -58.95 5.49 -29.77
N SER A 4 -58.42 6.29 -28.85
CA SER A 4 -57.00 6.30 -28.50
C SER A 4 -56.69 5.01 -27.75
N VAL A 5 -55.78 4.20 -28.29
CA VAL A 5 -55.19 3.08 -27.55
C VAL A 5 -53.89 3.59 -26.93
N ALA A 6 -53.92 3.83 -25.62
CA ALA A 6 -52.76 4.20 -24.84
C ALA A 6 -51.77 3.02 -24.80
N LYS A 7 -50.61 3.18 -25.45
CA LYS A 7 -49.47 2.27 -25.28
C LYS A 7 -48.80 2.60 -23.95
N LEU A 8 -49.04 1.76 -22.96
CA LEU A 8 -48.38 1.81 -21.66
C LEU A 8 -46.95 1.24 -21.82
N HIS A 9 -45.95 2.11 -21.88
CA HIS A 9 -44.54 1.72 -21.85
C HIS A 9 -44.13 1.46 -20.40
N LEU A 10 -43.97 0.18 -20.01
CA LEU A 10 -43.26 -0.18 -18.79
C LEU A 10 -41.77 0.11 -18.99
N ILE A 11 -41.27 1.18 -18.38
CA ILE A 11 -39.84 1.45 -18.26
C ILE A 11 -39.37 0.70 -17.01
N ALA A 12 -38.73 -0.45 -17.21
CA ALA A 12 -38.01 -1.15 -16.14
C ALA A 12 -36.74 -0.36 -15.82
N ILE A 13 -36.77 0.42 -14.73
CA ILE A 13 -35.60 1.11 -14.20
C ILE A 13 -34.75 0.04 -13.49
N CYS A 14 -33.75 -0.46 -14.21
CA CYS A 14 -32.72 -1.32 -13.64
C CYS A 14 -31.81 -0.45 -12.78
N CYS A 15 -32.07 -0.41 -11.47
CA CYS A 15 -31.15 0.19 -10.50
C CYS A 15 -29.87 -0.66 -10.44
N LEU A 16 -28.92 -0.35 -11.32
CA LEU A 16 -27.54 -0.78 -11.19
C LEU A 16 -26.95 -0.06 -9.98
N SER A 17 -27.12 -0.65 -8.79
CA SER A 17 -26.33 -0.27 -7.63
C SER A 17 -24.88 -0.62 -7.93
N ALA A 18 -24.13 0.39 -8.39
CA ALA A 18 -22.68 0.35 -8.46
C ALA A 18 -22.13 0.30 -7.03
N ALA A 19 -22.14 -0.89 -6.43
CA ALA A 19 -21.27 -1.19 -5.32
C ALA A 19 -19.85 -1.15 -5.89
N ALA A 20 -19.20 0.01 -5.81
CA ALA A 20 -17.77 0.10 -5.99
C ALA A 20 -17.14 -0.74 -4.88
N ALA A 21 -16.89 -2.01 -5.17
CA ALA A 21 -16.02 -2.84 -4.37
C ALA A 21 -14.67 -2.12 -4.36
N ARG A 22 -14.38 -1.41 -3.26
CA ARG A 22 -13.02 -1.04 -2.93
C ARG A 22 -12.33 -2.36 -2.64
N ALA A 23 -11.78 -2.98 -3.69
CA ALA A 23 -10.69 -3.91 -3.49
C ALA A 23 -9.62 -3.08 -2.77
N ASP A 24 -9.46 -3.32 -1.48
CA ASP A 24 -8.25 -2.94 -0.77
C ASP A 24 -7.14 -3.63 -1.57
N ALA A 25 -6.51 -2.87 -2.46
CA ALA A 25 -5.78 -3.45 -3.57
C ALA A 25 -4.45 -3.96 -3.00
N GLN A 26 -4.48 -5.21 -2.58
CA GLN A 26 -3.32 -5.99 -2.24
C GLN A 26 -2.29 -5.82 -3.37
N GLY A 27 -1.14 -5.26 -3.04
CA GLY A 27 -0.07 -4.94 -3.97
C GLY A 27 1.26 -5.48 -3.50
N SER A 28 2.27 -5.37 -4.37
CA SER A 28 3.63 -5.82 -4.12
C SER A 28 4.56 -4.62 -4.09
N TYR A 29 5.31 -4.50 -3.00
CA TYR A 29 6.11 -3.31 -2.71
C TYR A 29 7.55 -3.67 -2.38
N VAL A 30 8.48 -2.77 -2.73
CA VAL A 30 9.87 -2.82 -2.22
C VAL A 30 10.06 -1.65 -1.25
N PRO A 31 9.84 -1.87 0.06
CA PRO A 31 10.17 -0.89 1.08
C PRO A 31 11.69 -0.81 1.25
N CYS A 32 12.20 0.37 1.60
CA CYS A 32 13.59 0.57 2.01
C CYS A 32 13.85 1.97 2.55
N ASP A 33 15.05 2.20 3.07
CA ASP A 33 15.57 3.53 3.35
C ASP A 33 16.02 4.26 2.08
N ASN A 34 15.72 5.56 2.02
CA ASN A 34 16.09 6.49 0.96
C ASN A 34 17.26 7.43 1.33
N GLY A 35 17.79 7.30 2.54
CA GLY A 35 19.10 7.87 2.91
C GLY A 35 19.02 9.25 3.52
N LEU A 36 17.82 9.78 3.69
CA LEU A 36 17.61 11.02 4.42
C LEU A 36 17.97 10.81 5.89
N ARG A 37 18.88 11.65 6.39
CA ARG A 37 19.21 11.77 7.81
C ARG A 37 18.33 12.89 8.38
N CYS A 38 17.33 12.57 9.20
CA CYS A 38 16.48 13.59 9.79
C CYS A 38 17.00 14.07 11.14
N VAL A 39 16.83 15.37 11.38
CA VAL A 39 17.10 16.03 12.67
C VAL A 39 15.83 16.03 13.55
N MET A 40 14.65 15.90 12.95
CA MET A 40 13.35 15.92 13.63
C MET A 40 12.37 14.92 12.99
N ALA A 41 11.52 14.30 13.82
CA ALA A 41 10.47 13.37 13.40
C ALA A 41 9.12 14.07 13.10
N PRO A 42 8.25 13.52 12.24
CA PRO A 42 8.42 12.27 11.49
C PRO A 42 9.42 12.42 10.34
N CYS A 43 10.31 11.43 10.21
CA CYS A 43 11.32 11.41 9.17
C CYS A 43 10.82 10.64 7.95
N PRO A 44 10.76 11.23 6.75
CA PRO A 44 10.43 10.49 5.54
C PRO A 44 11.65 9.75 4.99
N SER A 45 12.51 9.17 5.85
CA SER A 45 13.72 8.43 5.43
C SER A 45 13.41 7.08 4.82
N THR A 46 12.19 6.58 4.99
CA THR A 46 11.75 5.34 4.38
C THR A 46 10.91 5.63 3.13
N SER A 47 10.86 4.67 2.21
CA SER A 47 9.99 4.72 1.05
C SER A 47 9.61 3.32 0.59
N ALA A 48 8.57 3.20 -0.23
CA ALA A 48 8.21 1.95 -0.87
C ALA A 48 7.98 2.17 -2.37
N LEU A 49 8.63 1.36 -3.20
CA LEU A 49 8.31 1.26 -4.62
C LEU A 49 7.09 0.35 -4.79
N ASP A 50 6.02 0.88 -5.37
CA ASP A 50 4.90 0.08 -5.86
C ASP A 50 5.28 -0.55 -7.20
N LEU A 51 5.34 -1.89 -7.25
CA LEU A 51 5.75 -2.62 -8.45
C LEU A 51 4.72 -2.58 -9.58
N ALA A 52 3.45 -2.35 -9.27
CA ALA A 52 2.40 -2.28 -10.28
C ALA A 52 2.44 -0.93 -11.03
N SER A 53 2.67 0.16 -10.31
CA SER A 53 2.68 1.52 -10.89
C SER A 53 4.08 2.08 -11.18
N GLY A 54 5.12 1.48 -10.60
CA GLY A 54 6.49 2.02 -10.63
C GLY A 54 6.67 3.28 -9.78
N LYS A 55 5.68 3.66 -8.97
CA LYS A 55 5.71 4.88 -8.15
C LYS A 55 6.43 4.65 -6.83
N ILE A 56 7.28 5.60 -6.43
CA ILE A 56 7.87 5.63 -5.09
C ILE A 56 6.97 6.43 -4.15
N ILE A 57 6.55 5.79 -3.06
CA ILE A 57 5.78 6.37 -1.95
C ILE A 57 6.77 6.70 -0.83
N LYS A 58 6.81 7.96 -0.38
CA LYS A 58 7.76 8.41 0.66
C LYS A 58 7.16 8.35 2.06
N GLY A 59 8.02 8.18 3.07
CA GLY A 59 7.64 8.15 4.49
C GLY A 59 6.81 6.93 4.87
N VAL A 60 7.05 5.80 4.22
CA VAL A 60 6.27 4.57 4.43
C VAL A 60 6.82 3.81 5.64
N SER A 61 5.99 3.63 6.67
CA SER A 61 6.27 2.67 7.73
C SER A 61 5.90 1.27 7.28
N VAL A 62 6.59 0.22 7.73
CA VAL A 62 6.21 -1.17 7.45
C VAL A 62 5.68 -1.80 8.73
N ASP A 63 4.44 -2.28 8.68
CA ASP A 63 3.83 -3.07 9.74
C ASP A 63 3.95 -4.55 9.38
N THR A 64 4.79 -5.27 10.14
CA THR A 64 5.08 -6.69 9.93
C THR A 64 4.31 -7.61 10.88
N ASP A 65 3.42 -7.09 11.71
CA ASP A 65 2.76 -7.87 12.76
C ASP A 65 1.91 -9.00 12.16
N GLY A 66 1.27 -8.70 11.02
CA GLY A 66 0.45 -9.63 10.25
C GLY A 66 1.22 -10.67 9.42
N LEU A 67 2.55 -10.65 9.41
CA LEU A 67 3.33 -11.62 8.64
C LEU A 67 3.19 -13.06 9.20
N PRO A 68 3.17 -14.08 8.33
CA PRO A 68 3.29 -15.47 8.73
C PRO A 68 4.58 -15.73 9.52
N GLN A 69 4.57 -16.68 10.46
CA GLN A 69 5.74 -16.99 11.31
C GLN A 69 6.99 -17.37 10.50
N GLN A 70 6.80 -18.05 9.37
CA GLN A 70 7.88 -18.41 8.43
C GLN A 70 8.60 -17.20 7.82
N ASP A 71 7.90 -16.06 7.73
CA ASP A 71 8.42 -14.81 7.14
C ASP A 71 9.06 -13.90 8.20
N LYS A 72 8.84 -14.18 9.50
CA LYS A 72 9.44 -13.46 10.63
C LYS A 72 10.87 -13.93 10.91
N ALA A 73 11.73 -13.88 9.90
CA ALA A 73 13.15 -14.18 10.03
C ALA A 73 13.85 -13.18 10.98
N LEU A 74 14.94 -13.60 11.61
CA LEU A 74 15.71 -12.76 12.55
C LEU A 74 16.29 -11.48 11.92
N ASP A 75 16.49 -11.48 10.60
CA ASP A 75 17.07 -10.38 9.82
C ASP A 75 16.04 -9.67 8.92
N LEU A 76 14.74 -9.85 9.20
CA LEU A 76 13.67 -9.28 8.38
C LEU A 76 13.78 -7.76 8.30
N GLU A 77 13.99 -7.08 9.42
CA GLU A 77 14.07 -5.62 9.49
C GLU A 77 15.22 -5.08 8.62
N ASP A 78 16.41 -5.65 8.75
CA ASP A 78 17.58 -5.29 7.93
C ASP A 78 17.32 -5.50 6.43
N LYS A 79 16.66 -6.62 6.08
CA LYS A 79 16.32 -6.93 4.70
C LYS A 79 15.27 -5.98 4.14
N LEU A 80 14.30 -5.56 4.95
CA LEU A 80 13.29 -4.57 4.57
C LEU A 80 13.95 -3.21 4.33
N TYR A 81 14.73 -2.69 5.28
CA TYR A 81 15.35 -1.37 5.11
C TYR A 81 16.41 -1.31 4.00
N ALA A 82 17.05 -2.44 3.68
CA ALA A 82 17.96 -2.54 2.54
C ALA A 82 17.26 -2.77 1.18
N GLY A 83 15.92 -2.81 1.13
CA GLY A 83 15.19 -3.04 -0.13
C GLY A 83 15.44 -4.41 -0.74
N LYS A 84 15.73 -5.42 0.08
CA LYS A 84 16.07 -6.78 -0.37
C LYS A 84 14.86 -7.68 -0.58
N LEU A 85 13.66 -7.25 -0.17
CA LEU A 85 12.44 -8.05 -0.21
C LEU A 85 11.33 -7.35 -1.00
N VAL A 86 10.54 -8.17 -1.69
CA VAL A 86 9.21 -7.78 -2.17
C VAL A 86 8.18 -8.21 -1.13
N VAL A 87 7.40 -7.25 -0.67
CA VAL A 87 6.42 -7.40 0.39
C VAL A 87 5.02 -7.27 -0.21
N ALA A 88 4.20 -8.28 0.01
CA ALA A 88 2.77 -8.21 -0.28
C ALA A 88 2.08 -7.44 0.85
N GLY A 89 1.25 -6.46 0.51
CA GLY A 89 0.44 -5.75 1.51
C GLY A 89 -0.50 -4.72 0.92
N THR A 90 -1.03 -3.86 1.79
CA THR A 90 -1.80 -2.67 1.44
C THR A 90 -1.14 -1.43 2.04
N ILE A 91 -1.23 -0.29 1.34
CA ILE A 91 -0.78 1.00 1.87
C ILE A 91 -1.98 1.69 2.52
N GLU A 92 -1.93 1.86 3.84
CA GLU A 92 -2.95 2.52 4.63
C GLU A 92 -2.39 3.77 5.31
N ASN A 93 -3.20 4.82 5.48
CA ASN A 93 -2.81 5.96 6.30
C ASN A 93 -3.15 5.68 7.77
N ARG A 94 -2.15 5.26 8.55
CA ARG A 94 -2.32 4.90 9.97
C ARG A 94 -1.77 5.96 10.91
N PRO A 95 -2.30 6.09 12.14
CA PRO A 95 -1.76 6.99 13.14
C PRO A 95 -0.43 6.47 13.71
N HIS A 96 0.55 7.35 13.82
CA HIS A 96 1.86 7.13 14.42
C HIS A 96 2.15 8.23 15.42
N SER A 97 2.81 7.90 16.54
CA SER A 97 3.19 8.89 17.56
C SER A 97 4.68 9.17 17.49
N PHE A 98 5.04 10.43 17.28
CA PHE A 98 6.42 10.91 17.33
C PHE A 98 6.50 12.09 18.29
N ASN A 99 7.38 12.02 19.29
CA ASN A 99 7.60 13.08 20.27
C ASN A 99 6.30 13.56 20.95
N GLY A 100 5.39 12.63 21.27
CA GLY A 100 4.10 12.92 21.91
C GLY A 100 3.05 13.56 21.00
N LYS A 101 3.30 13.69 19.70
CA LYS A 101 2.34 14.16 18.69
C LYS A 101 1.93 13.04 17.76
N GLN A 102 0.65 13.01 17.39
CA GLN A 102 0.10 12.03 16.45
C GLN A 102 0.19 12.55 15.01
N TYR A 103 0.64 11.70 14.11
CA TYR A 103 0.75 11.94 12.67
C TYR A 103 0.07 10.80 11.92
N HIS A 104 -0.52 11.08 10.76
CA HIS A 104 -1.03 10.04 9.87
C HIS A 104 -0.01 9.83 8.76
N LEU A 105 0.60 8.63 8.72
CA LEU A 105 1.63 8.29 7.75
C LEU A 105 1.20 7.08 6.91
N PRO A 106 1.64 7.02 5.64
CA PRO A 106 1.45 5.81 4.85
C PRO A 106 2.17 4.64 5.54
N THR A 107 1.46 3.53 5.68
CA THR A 107 1.92 2.33 6.36
C THR A 107 1.64 1.15 5.44
N LEU A 108 2.68 0.42 5.08
CA LEU A 108 2.58 -0.85 4.39
C LEU A 108 2.20 -1.92 5.41
N VAL A 109 0.96 -2.39 5.34
CA VAL A 109 0.44 -3.47 6.17
C VAL A 109 0.83 -4.78 5.49
N ALA A 110 1.92 -5.38 5.96
CA ALA A 110 2.50 -6.55 5.32
C ALA A 110 1.68 -7.80 5.64
N THR A 111 1.31 -8.54 4.60
CA THR A 111 0.58 -9.82 4.71
C THR A 111 1.43 -11.01 4.28
N GLY A 112 2.60 -10.77 3.64
CA GLY A 112 3.54 -11.83 3.28
C GLY A 112 4.80 -11.28 2.61
N ILE A 113 5.84 -12.11 2.59
CA ILE A 113 7.05 -11.88 1.80
C ILE A 113 6.96 -12.71 0.52
N GLU A 114 6.98 -12.06 -0.64
CA GLU A 114 6.79 -12.76 -1.92
C GLU A 114 8.09 -13.39 -2.42
N ARG A 115 9.18 -12.63 -2.36
CA ARG A 115 10.49 -13.01 -2.91
C ARG A 115 11.57 -11.99 -2.54
N ALA A 116 12.81 -12.31 -2.88
CA ALA A 116 13.87 -11.32 -2.95
C ALA A 116 13.58 -10.28 -4.04
N ALA A 117 13.91 -9.02 -3.76
CA ALA A 117 13.86 -7.92 -4.72
C ALA A 117 15.04 -7.99 -5.69
N LYS A 118 14.80 -7.60 -6.94
CA LYS A 118 15.83 -7.47 -7.97
C LYS A 118 16.62 -6.19 -7.75
N ASP A 119 17.85 -6.16 -8.25
CA ASP A 119 18.72 -4.99 -8.19
C ASP A 119 18.06 -3.75 -8.80
N SER A 120 17.33 -3.91 -9.91
CA SER A 120 16.59 -2.84 -10.56
C SER A 120 15.40 -2.33 -9.74
N GLU A 121 14.83 -3.14 -8.84
CA GLU A 121 13.67 -2.79 -8.00
C GLU A 121 14.10 -2.06 -6.72
N ARG A 122 15.41 -2.08 -6.37
CA ARG A 122 15.96 -1.38 -5.21
C ARG A 122 16.86 -0.20 -5.56
N GLY A 123 16.89 0.22 -6.83
CA GLY A 123 17.69 1.36 -7.28
C GLY A 123 17.28 2.70 -6.66
N HIS A 124 16.07 2.80 -6.09
CA HIS A 124 15.62 3.98 -5.33
C HIS A 124 16.09 3.99 -3.86
N CYS A 125 16.63 2.87 -3.39
CA CYS A 125 17.11 2.71 -2.02
C CYS A 125 18.52 3.30 -1.88
N SER A 126 18.82 3.84 -0.71
CA SER A 126 20.16 4.38 -0.41
C SER A 126 21.02 3.45 0.44
N ALA A 127 20.38 2.53 1.17
CA ALA A 127 21.04 1.56 2.02
C ALA A 127 21.54 0.42 1.12
N HIS A 128 22.77 0.58 0.61
CA HIS A 128 23.48 -0.43 -0.17
C HIS A 128 24.34 -1.32 0.72
#